data_AF-A0A8J5C6K7-F1
#
_entry.id   AF-A0A8J5C6K7-F1
#
_cell.length_a   1.000
_cell.length_b   1.000
_cell.length_c   1.000
_cell.angle_alpha   90.00
_cell.angle_beta   90.00
_cell.angle_gamma   90.00
#
_symmetry.space_group_name_H-M   'P 1'
#
loop_
_entity.id
_entity.type
_entity.pdbx_description
1 polymer ?
#
loop_
_entity_poly.entity_id
_entity_poly.type
_entity_poly.pdbx_seq_one_letter_code
_entity_poly.pdbx_strand_id
1 'polypeptide(L)'
;MSRDKQTTLKAQTFFASNDQRDPTAGGESACTAIVTVIASALHKNELNTPTRSELDALIREGSLEWQKLCNNKSYIEHSPDKHFDLETNIGSKNKADIHFA
;
A
#
# COMPACT_ATOMS: atom_id res chain seq x y z
N MET A 1 14.99 14.24 4.29
CA MET A 1 15.93 15.38 4.22
C MET A 1 16.21 15.69 2.77
N SER A 2 16.43 16.95 2.39
CA SER A 2 16.87 17.24 1.02
C SER A 2 18.26 16.64 0.76
N ARG A 3 18.46 16.12 -0.46
CA ARG A 3 19.73 15.54 -0.92
C ARG A 3 20.88 16.55 -0.84
N ASP A 4 20.60 17.83 -1.07
CA ASP A 4 21.57 18.93 -1.04
C ASP A 4 21.82 19.51 0.37
N LYS A 5 21.03 19.09 1.38
CA LYS A 5 20.98 19.65 2.75
C LYS A 5 20.70 21.17 2.82
N GLN A 6 20.40 21.81 1.70
CA GLN A 6 20.13 23.25 1.59
C GLN A 6 18.64 23.53 1.43
N THR A 7 17.92 22.66 0.73
CA THR A 7 16.48 22.81 0.51
C THR A 7 15.70 22.33 1.74
N THR A 8 14.88 23.21 2.30
CA THR A 8 14.01 22.92 3.46
C THR A 8 12.55 23.05 3.06
N LEU A 9 11.79 21.96 3.19
CA LEU A 9 10.33 21.96 3.02
C LEU A 9 9.65 22.19 4.37
N LYS A 10 8.89 23.28 4.50
CA LYS A 10 7.94 23.45 5.61
C LYS A 10 6.58 22.95 5.15
N ALA A 11 6.12 21.85 5.73
CA ALA A 11 4.80 21.28 5.46
C ALA A 11 4.16 20.83 6.77
N GLN A 12 2.83 20.81 6.81
CA GLN A 12 2.11 20.12 7.88
C GLN A 12 2.24 18.61 7.63
N THR A 13 2.59 17.86 8.67
CA THR A 13 2.75 16.41 8.60
C THR A 13 1.81 15.75 9.57
N PHE A 14 1.21 14.64 9.16
CA PHE A 14 0.50 13.72 10.03
C PHE A 14 0.97 12.30 9.74
N PHE A 15 0.77 11.43 10.72
CA PHE A 15 1.08 10.02 10.61
C PHE A 15 -0.21 9.22 10.67
N ALA A 16 -0.20 8.07 9.98
CA ALA A 16 -1.18 7.04 10.20
C ALA A 16 -1.10 6.50 11.64
N SER A 17 -2.16 5.83 12.07
CA SER A 17 -2.25 5.22 13.39
C SER A 17 -1.56 3.85 13.47
N ASN A 18 -1.22 3.25 12.33
CA ASN A 18 -0.41 2.04 12.19
C ASN A 18 0.50 2.15 10.95
N ASP A 19 1.47 1.25 10.84
CA ASP A 19 2.34 1.14 9.67
C ASP A 19 2.49 -0.32 9.22
N GLN A 20 3.21 -0.53 8.13
CA GLN A 20 3.46 -1.85 7.55
C GLN A 20 4.12 -2.86 8.49
N ARG A 21 4.77 -2.44 9.58
CA ARG A 21 5.41 -3.35 10.55
C ARG A 21 4.41 -3.90 11.56
N ASP A 22 3.22 -3.30 11.65
CA ASP A 22 2.16 -3.81 12.48
C ASP A 22 1.72 -5.20 11.96
N PRO A 23 1.66 -6.23 12.82
CA PRO A 23 1.18 -7.56 12.41
C PRO A 23 -0.25 -7.51 11.83
N THR A 24 -1.08 -6.58 12.29
CA THR A 24 -2.44 -6.36 11.78
C THR A 24 -2.45 -5.72 10.38
N ALA A 25 -1.36 -5.03 10.00
CA ALA A 25 -1.13 -4.53 8.65
C ALA A 25 -0.51 -5.60 7.70
N GLY A 26 -0.24 -6.81 8.21
CA GLY A 26 0.33 -7.90 7.42
C GLY A 26 1.85 -8.04 7.52
N GLY A 27 2.51 -7.30 8.42
CA GLY A 27 3.94 -7.39 8.70
C GLY A 27 4.84 -6.79 7.62
N GLU A 28 6.16 -6.85 7.80
CA GLU A 28 7.15 -6.06 7.04
C GLU A 28 6.99 -6.10 5.50
N SER A 29 6.44 -7.19 4.98
CA SER A 29 6.24 -7.41 3.54
C SER A 29 5.00 -6.74 2.93
N ALA A 30 4.06 -6.21 3.74
CA ALA A 30 2.85 -5.54 3.24
C ALA A 30 3.12 -4.19 2.52
N CYS A 31 4.35 -3.69 2.62
CA CYS A 31 4.77 -2.39 2.11
C CYS A 31 4.39 -2.14 0.64
N THR A 32 4.62 -3.10 -0.25
CA THR A 32 4.36 -2.94 -1.69
C THR A 32 2.86 -2.80 -1.99
N ALA A 33 2.00 -3.58 -1.32
CA ALA A 33 0.55 -3.50 -1.49
C ALA A 33 -0.01 -2.17 -0.96
N ILE A 34 0.44 -1.75 0.23
CA ILE A 34 0.06 -0.47 0.85
C ILE A 34 0.48 0.71 -0.03
N VAL A 35 1.73 0.76 -0.50
CA VAL A 35 2.21 1.80 -1.41
C VAL A 35 1.39 1.84 -2.70
N THR A 36 1.05 0.68 -3.27
CA THR A 36 0.23 0.60 -4.49
C THR A 36 -1.19 1.12 -4.26
N VAL A 37 -1.79 0.92 -3.07
CA VAL A 37 -3.12 1.49 -2.72
C VAL A 37 -3.04 3.00 -2.59
N ILE A 38 -2.08 3.49 -1.82
CA ILE A 38 -1.92 4.93 -1.59
C ILE A 38 -1.63 5.66 -2.91
N ALA A 39 -0.75 5.11 -3.76
CA ALA A 39 -0.43 5.71 -5.06
C ALA A 39 -1.66 5.77 -5.98
N SER A 40 -2.45 4.70 -6.04
CA SER A 40 -3.68 4.66 -6.85
C SER A 40 -4.71 5.69 -6.35
N ALA A 41 -4.90 5.79 -5.03
CA ALA A 41 -5.81 6.78 -4.44
C ALA A 41 -5.36 8.23 -4.69
N LEU A 42 -4.05 8.51 -4.55
CA LEU A 42 -3.49 9.84 -4.85
C LEU A 42 -3.64 10.22 -6.33
N HIS A 43 -3.47 9.25 -7.23
CA HIS A 43 -3.66 9.47 -8.66
C HIS A 43 -5.12 9.81 -8.99
N LYS A 44 -6.08 9.13 -8.35
CA LYS A 44 -7.52 9.36 -8.56
C LYS A 44 -8.02 10.69 -7.95
N ASN A 45 -7.41 11.16 -6.86
CA ASN A 45 -7.87 12.33 -6.09
C ASN A 45 -7.17 13.66 -6.47
N GLU A 46 -6.49 13.72 -7.62
CA GLU A 46 -5.86 14.93 -8.17
C GLU A 46 -5.06 15.75 -7.12
N LEU A 47 -4.00 15.15 -6.57
CA LEU A 47 -3.05 15.78 -5.62
C LEU A 47 -3.61 16.19 -4.24
N ASN A 48 -4.88 15.91 -3.93
CA ASN A 48 -5.38 16.12 -2.57
C ASN A 48 -4.73 15.13 -1.60
N THR A 49 -4.10 15.68 -0.56
CA THR A 49 -3.52 14.87 0.52
C THR A 49 -4.66 14.25 1.32
N PRO A 50 -4.67 12.92 1.56
CA PRO A 50 -5.71 12.29 2.36
C PRO A 50 -5.71 12.84 3.78
N THR A 51 -6.86 12.85 4.43
CA THR A 51 -6.94 13.00 5.88
C THR A 51 -6.30 11.81 6.58
N ARG A 52 -6.01 11.94 7.89
CA ARG A 52 -5.50 10.81 8.69
C ARG A 52 -6.43 9.59 8.63
N SER A 53 -7.74 9.80 8.67
CA SER A 53 -8.71 8.69 8.62
C SER A 53 -8.70 7.98 7.26
N GLU A 54 -8.57 8.74 6.18
CA GLU A 54 -8.45 8.16 4.83
C GLU A 54 -7.13 7.43 4.67
N LEU A 55 -6.03 7.97 5.20
CA LEU A 55 -4.73 7.29 5.18
C LEU A 55 -4.78 5.97 5.98
N ASP A 56 -5.41 5.96 7.16
CA ASP A 56 -5.61 4.75 7.96
C ASP A 56 -6.46 3.71 7.21
N ALA A 57 -7.47 4.16 6.46
CA ALA A 57 -8.30 3.28 5.62
C ALA A 57 -7.51 2.67 4.46
N LEU A 58 -6.69 3.46 3.76
CA LEU A 58 -5.84 3.00 2.66
C LEU A 58 -4.79 1.99 3.13
N ILE A 59 -4.22 2.17 4.33
CA ILE A 59 -3.29 1.19 4.91
C ILE A 59 -4.01 -0.11 5.22
N ARG A 60 -5.21 -0.05 5.83
CA ARG A 60 -6.02 -1.27 6.07
C ARG A 60 -6.38 -1.99 4.78
N GLU A 61 -6.77 -1.26 3.74
CA GLU A 61 -7.08 -1.82 2.43
C GLU A 61 -5.85 -2.51 1.81
N GLY A 62 -4.70 -1.84 1.77
CA GLY A 62 -3.46 -2.42 1.26
C GLY A 62 -3.03 -3.66 2.04
N SER A 63 -3.24 -3.65 3.35
CA SER A 63 -2.99 -4.80 4.23
C SER A 63 -3.91 -5.98 3.93
N LEU A 64 -5.20 -5.72 3.63
CA LEU A 64 -6.15 -6.77 3.24
C LEU A 64 -5.79 -7.38 1.90
N GLU A 65 -5.41 -6.57 0.91
CA GLU A 65 -4.93 -7.05 -0.39
C GLU A 65 -3.66 -7.91 -0.24
N TRP A 66 -2.74 -7.47 0.61
CA TRP A 66 -1.55 -8.23 0.96
C TRP A 66 -1.90 -9.60 1.56
N GLN A 67 -2.83 -9.64 2.52
CA GLN A 67 -3.26 -10.89 3.15
C GLN A 67 -3.94 -11.83 2.15
N LYS A 68 -4.75 -11.30 1.21
CA LYS A 68 -5.36 -12.11 0.13
C LYS A 68 -4.29 -12.77 -0.75
N LEU A 69 -3.26 -12.02 -1.14
CA LEU A 69 -2.14 -12.55 -1.92
C LEU A 69 -1.38 -13.64 -1.15
N CYS A 70 -1.09 -13.39 0.13
CA CYS A 70 -0.38 -14.34 1.00
C CYS A 70 -1.15 -15.65 1.25
N ASN A 71 -2.48 -15.62 1.15
CA ASN A 71 -3.32 -16.80 1.34
C ASN A 71 -3.59 -17.56 0.03
N ASN A 72 -3.17 -17.00 -1.11
CA ASN A 72 -3.32 -17.65 -2.40
C ASN A 72 -2.13 -18.58 -2.67
N LYS A 73 -2.40 -19.89 -2.70
CA LYS A 73 -1.38 -20.94 -2.90
C LYS A 73 -0.57 -20.76 -4.18
N SER A 74 -1.20 -20.29 -5.26
CA SER A 74 -0.52 -20.06 -6.53
C SER A 74 0.57 -18.99 -6.40
N TYR A 75 0.33 -17.91 -5.63
CA TYR A 75 1.34 -16.87 -5.42
C TYR A 75 2.42 -17.31 -4.41
N ILE A 76 2.05 -18.05 -3.35
CA ILE A 76 3.00 -18.56 -2.36
C ILE A 76 3.98 -19.59 -2.93
N GLU A 77 3.54 -20.43 -3.86
CA GLU A 77 4.43 -21.37 -4.55
C GLU A 77 5.56 -20.65 -5.32
N HIS A 78 5.31 -19.44 -5.82
CA HIS A 78 6.28 -18.64 -6.57
C HIS A 78 7.03 -17.61 -5.71
N SER A 79 6.47 -17.20 -4.57
CA SER A 79 7.10 -16.25 -3.63
C SER A 79 6.89 -16.69 -2.17
N PRO A 80 7.63 -17.70 -1.69
CA PRO A 80 7.43 -18.31 -0.37
C PRO A 80 7.76 -17.38 0.80
N ASP A 81 8.67 -16.43 0.57
CA ASP A 81 9.06 -15.39 1.53
C ASP A 81 8.05 -14.24 1.60
N LYS A 82 7.00 -14.31 0.76
CA LYS A 82 5.98 -13.28 0.62
C LYS A 82 6.64 -11.94 0.31
N HIS A 83 7.49 -11.87 -0.69
CA HIS A 83 7.85 -10.62 -1.35
C HIS A 83 7.35 -10.66 -2.80
N PHE A 84 6.14 -10.13 -3.01
CA PHE A 84 5.57 -10.06 -4.36
C PHE A 84 6.12 -8.85 -5.11
N ASP A 85 6.42 -9.04 -6.39
CA ASP A 85 6.78 -7.94 -7.28
C ASP A 85 5.60 -6.98 -7.49
N LEU A 86 5.90 -5.81 -8.05
CA LEU A 86 4.89 -4.77 -8.28
C LEU A 86 3.81 -5.24 -9.26
N GLU A 87 4.18 -6.02 -10.28
CA GLU A 87 3.26 -6.56 -11.29
C GLU A 87 2.23 -7.51 -10.68
N THR A 88 2.65 -8.36 -9.74
CA THR A 88 1.76 -9.27 -9.00
C THR A 88 0.77 -8.47 -8.14
N ASN A 89 1.23 -7.41 -7.47
CA ASN A 89 0.39 -6.54 -6.64
C ASN A 89 -0.60 -5.69 -7.47
N ILE A 90 -0.19 -5.19 -8.64
CA ILE A 90 -1.07 -4.44 -9.55
C ILE A 90 -2.07 -5.39 -10.21
N GLY A 91 -1.58 -6.56 -10.68
CA GLY A 91 -2.39 -7.57 -11.32
C GLY A 91 -3.47 -8.16 -10.41
N SER A 92 -3.21 -8.28 -9.09
CA SER A 92 -4.23 -8.73 -8.13
C SER A 92 -5.33 -7.69 -7.91
N LYS A 93 -5.00 -6.40 -7.90
CA LYS A 93 -6.02 -5.33 -7.84
C LYS A 93 -6.88 -5.27 -9.09
N ASN A 94 -6.26 -5.35 -10.26
CA ASN A 94 -7.01 -5.38 -11.52
C ASN A 94 -7.87 -6.65 -11.64
N LYS A 95 -7.46 -7.78 -11.03
CA LYS A 95 -8.28 -8.99 -10.89
C LYS A 95 -9.35 -8.90 -9.79
N ALA A 96 -9.21 -8.01 -8.81
CA ALA A 96 -10.26 -7.70 -7.84
C ALA A 96 -11.29 -6.70 -8.41
N ASP A 97 -10.90 -5.90 -9.40
CA ASP A 97 -11.75 -4.94 -10.12
C ASP A 97 -12.51 -5.54 -11.34
N ILE A 98 -12.35 -6.83 -11.65
CA ILE A 98 -13.22 -7.55 -12.61
C ILE A 98 -14.52 -8.04 -11.93
N HIS A 99 -15.27 -7.09 -11.38
CA HIS A 99 -16.72 -7.25 -11.19
C HIS A 99 -17.42 -5.90 -10.95
N PHE A 100 -17.37 -5.00 -11.94
CA PHE A 100 -18.42 -3.99 -12.12
C PHE A 100 -18.71 -3.79 -13.61
N ALA A 101 -19.63 -4.60 -14.11
CA ALA A 101 -20.55 -4.27 -15.19
C ALA A 101 -21.96 -4.60 -14.67
#